data_AF-A0A1M6AP94-F1
#
_entry.id   AF-A0A1M6AP94-F1
#
_cell.length_a   1.000
_cell.length_b   1.000
_cell.length_c   1.000
_cell.angle_alpha   90.00
_cell.angle_beta   90.00
_cell.angle_gamma   90.00
#
_symmetry.space_group_name_H-M   'P 1'
#
loop_
_entity.id
_entity.type
_entity.pdbx_description
1 polymer ?
#
loop_
_entity_poly.entity_id
_entity_poly.type
_entity_poly.pdbx_seq_one_letter_code
_entity_poly.pdbx_strand_id
1 'polypeptide(L)'
;MRPDLHRLHWIEHHLLGHPTPAEAADWRTQQLVDAELAADTEIQRQLYQGLYQAGRQQLRWELDQIHARLQHSARRRGWLQAATDVLRRTLRLLPGR
;
A
#
# COMPACT_ATOMS: atom_id res chain seq x y z
N MET A 1 1.25 21.67 17.13
CA MET A 1 1.28 20.88 15.88
C MET A 1 1.20 21.82 14.70
N ARG A 2 1.89 21.55 13.57
CA ARG A 2 1.76 22.36 12.35
C ARG A 2 0.36 22.15 11.76
N PRO A 3 -0.37 23.22 11.39
CA PRO A 3 -1.75 23.13 10.88
C PRO A 3 -1.84 22.26 9.61
N ASP A 4 -0.83 22.31 8.76
CA ASP A 4 -0.75 21.53 7.52
C ASP A 4 -0.80 20.01 7.77
N LEU A 5 -0.19 19.53 8.87
CA LEU A 5 -0.20 18.12 9.23
C LEU A 5 -1.55 17.66 9.77
N HIS A 6 -2.30 18.54 10.41
CA HIS A 6 -3.64 18.24 10.88
C HIS A 6 -4.62 18.07 9.71
N ARG A 7 -4.51 18.94 8.69
CA ARG A 7 -5.29 18.84 7.45
C ARG A 7 -5.04 17.51 6.74
N LEU A 8 -3.77 17.12 6.58
CA LEU A 8 -3.39 15.83 6.00
C LEU A 8 -3.95 14.66 6.78
N HIS A 9 -3.78 14.63 8.11
CA HIS A 9 -4.29 13.54 8.94
C HIS A 9 -5.81 13.42 8.86
N TRP A 10 -6.51 14.53 8.77
CA TRP A 10 -7.96 14.54 8.65
C TRP A 10 -8.45 14.04 7.28
N ILE A 11 -7.75 14.41 6.19
CA ILE A 11 -7.97 13.82 4.85
C ILE A 11 -7.73 12.30 4.89
N GLU A 12 -6.65 11.85 5.52
CA GLU A 12 -6.33 10.43 5.67
C GLU A 12 -7.41 9.66 6.44
N HIS A 13 -7.87 10.21 7.56
CA HIS A 13 -8.96 9.62 8.34
C HIS A 13 -10.24 9.48 7.51
N HIS A 14 -10.57 10.49 6.69
CA HIS A 14 -11.73 10.40 5.81
C HIS A 14 -11.56 9.35 4.70
N LEU A 15 -10.41 9.31 4.05
CA LEU A 15 -10.14 8.43 2.91
C LEU A 15 -9.93 6.96 3.32
N LEU A 16 -9.31 6.71 4.47
CA LEU A 16 -8.83 5.39 4.88
C LEU A 16 -9.43 4.92 6.22
N GLY A 17 -9.90 5.84 7.07
CA GLY A 17 -10.20 5.61 8.49
C GLY A 17 -11.62 5.17 8.84
N HIS A 18 -12.45 4.76 7.87
CA HIS A 18 -13.86 4.38 8.08
C HIS A 18 -14.61 5.40 8.98
N PRO A 19 -14.80 6.64 8.51
CA PRO A 19 -15.43 7.69 9.31
C PRO A 19 -16.86 7.31 9.71
N THR A 20 -17.28 7.80 10.87
CA THR A 20 -18.67 7.66 11.31
C THR A 20 -19.62 8.44 10.38
N PRO A 21 -20.92 8.13 10.36
CA PRO A 21 -21.89 8.86 9.54
C PRO A 21 -21.93 10.38 9.84
N ALA A 22 -21.72 10.76 11.10
CA ALA A 22 -21.64 12.17 11.51
C ALA A 22 -20.40 12.85 10.94
N GLU A 23 -19.22 12.23 11.09
CA GLU A 23 -17.97 12.73 10.52
C GLU A 23 -18.03 12.84 8.99
N ALA A 24 -18.70 11.89 8.32
CA ALA A 24 -18.90 11.95 6.87
C ALA A 24 -19.84 13.09 6.44
N ALA A 25 -20.81 13.48 7.27
CA ALA A 25 -21.69 14.62 7.00
C ALA A 25 -20.96 15.96 7.22
N ASP A 26 -20.19 16.06 8.30
CA ASP A 26 -19.34 17.22 8.59
C ASP A 26 -18.31 17.43 7.48
N TRP A 27 -17.69 16.33 7.02
CA TRP A 27 -16.75 16.34 5.91
C TRP A 27 -17.36 16.91 4.61
N ARG A 28 -18.54 16.45 4.22
CA ARG A 28 -19.24 16.96 3.03
C ARG A 28 -19.53 18.45 3.15
N THR A 29 -19.91 18.90 4.34
CA THR A 29 -20.16 20.32 4.61
C THR A 29 -18.89 21.13 4.43
N GLN A 30 -17.76 20.65 4.93
CA GLN A 30 -16.48 21.34 4.77
C GLN A 30 -16.02 21.38 3.30
N GLN A 31 -16.23 20.33 2.52
CA GLN A 31 -15.91 20.35 1.09
C GLN A 31 -16.75 21.36 0.28
N LEU A 32 -17.96 21.69 0.74
CA LEU A 32 -18.79 22.72 0.08
C LEU A 32 -18.28 24.14 0.37
N VAL A 33 -17.60 24.34 1.49
CA VAL A 33 -17.12 25.67 1.94
C VAL A 33 -15.65 25.88 1.61
N ASP A 34 -14.86 24.82 1.55
CA ASP A 34 -13.43 24.82 1.23
C ASP A 34 -13.16 24.02 -0.06
N ALA A 35 -13.00 24.76 -1.17
CA ALA A 35 -12.68 24.18 -2.47
C ALA A 35 -11.25 23.60 -2.54
N GLU A 36 -10.31 24.13 -1.75
CA GLU A 36 -8.95 23.57 -1.68
C GLU A 36 -8.98 22.20 -0.99
N LEU A 37 -9.83 22.02 0.02
CA LEU A 37 -9.99 20.72 0.68
C LEU A 37 -10.47 19.65 -0.29
N ALA A 38 -11.43 19.99 -1.16
CA ALA A 38 -11.91 19.08 -2.19
C ALA A 38 -10.79 18.70 -3.18
N ALA A 39 -9.99 19.68 -3.61
CA ALA A 39 -8.86 19.44 -4.51
C ALA A 39 -7.76 18.58 -3.86
N ASP A 40 -7.36 18.88 -2.62
CA ASP A 40 -6.36 18.12 -1.87
C ASP A 40 -6.80 16.67 -1.67
N THR A 41 -8.08 16.47 -1.36
CA THR A 41 -8.68 15.13 -1.16
C THR A 41 -8.63 14.32 -2.45
N GLU A 42 -8.95 14.94 -3.58
CA GLU A 42 -8.89 14.28 -4.88
C GLU A 42 -7.45 13.91 -5.27
N ILE A 43 -6.48 14.82 -5.04
CA ILE A 43 -5.06 14.54 -5.26
C ILE A 43 -4.60 13.36 -4.41
N GLN A 44 -4.93 13.34 -3.11
CA GLN A 44 -4.58 12.24 -2.22
C GLN A 44 -5.21 10.92 -2.68
N ARG A 45 -6.48 10.94 -3.08
CA ARG A 45 -7.19 9.77 -3.60
C ARG A 45 -6.49 9.20 -4.84
N GLN A 46 -6.10 10.06 -5.78
CA GLN A 46 -5.38 9.64 -6.99
C GLN A 46 -4.00 9.08 -6.65
N LEU A 47 -3.28 9.70 -5.70
CA LEU A 47 -1.98 9.23 -5.25
C LEU A 47 -2.06 7.84 -4.61
N TYR A 48 -3.04 7.60 -3.74
CA TYR A 48 -3.25 6.27 -3.15
C TYR A 48 -3.63 5.22 -4.18
N GLN A 49 -4.49 5.56 -5.15
CA GLN A 49 -4.81 4.66 -6.25
C GLN A 49 -3.59 4.32 -7.09
N GLY A 50 -2.76 5.31 -7.42
CA GLY A 50 -1.53 5.12 -8.17
C GLY A 50 -0.53 4.23 -7.42
N LEU A 51 -0.31 4.49 -6.14
CA LEU A 51 0.55 3.66 -5.29
C LEU A 51 0.04 2.22 -5.18
N TYR A 52 -1.27 2.04 -5.00
CA TYR A 52 -1.88 0.72 -4.94
C TYR A 52 -1.68 -0.06 -6.23
N GLN A 53 -1.90 0.57 -7.38
CA GLN A 53 -1.70 -0.06 -8.69
C GLN A 53 -0.23 -0.40 -8.93
N ALA A 54 0.69 0.53 -8.66
CA ALA A 54 2.12 0.30 -8.80
C ALA A 54 2.59 -0.83 -7.88
N GLY A 55 2.15 -0.83 -6.62
CA GLY A 55 2.44 -1.90 -5.66
C GLY A 55 1.92 -3.27 -6.12
N ARG A 56 0.71 -3.33 -6.68
CA ARG A 56 0.17 -4.57 -7.28
C ARG A 56 1.00 -5.08 -8.45
N GLN A 57 1.44 -4.18 -9.33
CA GLN A 57 2.28 -4.55 -10.47
C GLN A 57 3.64 -5.08 -9.99
N GLN A 58 4.25 -4.40 -9.02
CA GLN A 58 5.51 -4.82 -8.41
C GLN A 58 5.40 -6.22 -7.77
N LEU A 59 4.38 -6.43 -6.94
CA LEU A 59 4.13 -7.73 -6.30
C LEU A 59 3.91 -8.84 -7.32
N ARG A 60 3.20 -8.55 -8.41
CA ARG A 60 3.01 -9.53 -9.50
C ARG A 60 4.33 -9.91 -10.15
N TRP A 61 5.18 -8.92 -10.46
CA TRP A 61 6.49 -9.16 -11.03
C TRP A 61 7.42 -9.96 -10.10
N GLU A 62 7.37 -9.70 -8.80
CA GLU A 62 8.11 -10.46 -7.79
C GLU A 62 7.63 -11.91 -7.70
N LEU A 63 6.32 -12.14 -7.70
CA LEU A 63 5.73 -13.48 -7.70
C LEU A 63 6.09 -14.27 -8.97
N ASP A 64 6.04 -13.63 -10.14
CA ASP A 64 6.39 -14.28 -11.41
C ASP A 64 7.87 -14.72 -11.42
N GLN A 65 8.77 -13.92 -10.85
CA GLN A 65 10.17 -14.30 -10.69
C GLN A 65 10.38 -15.44 -9.70
N ILE A 66 9.67 -15.43 -8.57
CA ILE A 66 9.71 -16.52 -7.60
C ILE A 66 9.25 -17.81 -8.27
N HIS A 67 8.14 -17.78 -9.01
CA HIS A 67 7.64 -18.93 -9.76
C HIS A 67 8.64 -19.42 -10.81
N ALA A 68 9.18 -18.51 -11.64
CA ALA A 68 10.18 -18.87 -12.63
C ALA A 68 11.38 -19.54 -11.97
N ARG A 69 11.92 -18.96 -10.89
CA ARG A 69 13.06 -19.53 -10.16
C ARG A 69 12.73 -20.90 -9.59
N LEU A 70 11.58 -21.09 -8.97
CA LEU A 70 11.15 -22.37 -8.39
C LEU A 70 10.95 -23.45 -9.47
N GLN A 71 10.34 -23.11 -10.62
CA GLN A 71 10.18 -24.04 -11.73
C GLN A 71 11.52 -24.46 -12.33
N HIS A 72 12.45 -23.50 -12.53
CA HIS A 72 13.78 -23.79 -13.07
C HIS A 72 14.65 -24.58 -12.09
N SER A 73 14.53 -24.32 -10.78
CA SER A 73 15.27 -25.06 -9.77
C SER A 73 14.68 -26.45 -9.54
N ALA A 74 13.36 -26.63 -9.50
CA ALA A 74 12.72 -27.94 -9.44
C ALA A 74 13.10 -28.87 -10.61
N ARG A 75 13.35 -28.30 -11.81
CA ARG A 75 13.84 -29.03 -12.98
C ARG A 75 15.32 -29.47 -12.87
N ARG A 76 16.11 -28.87 -11.98
CA ARG A 76 17.57 -29.14 -11.83
C ARG A 76 18.00 -29.70 -10.47
N ARG A 77 17.23 -29.50 -9.39
CA ARG A 77 17.53 -29.93 -8.01
C ARG A 77 16.22 -30.00 -7.22
N GLY A 78 16.05 -31.06 -6.42
CA GLY A 78 14.79 -31.38 -5.73
C GLY A 78 14.12 -30.18 -5.06
N TRP A 79 12.84 -29.97 -5.41
CA TRP A 79 11.98 -28.84 -5.03
C TRP A 79 12.06 -28.45 -3.53
N LEU A 80 12.26 -29.42 -2.63
CA LEU A 80 12.39 -29.20 -1.19
C LEU A 80 13.62 -28.35 -0.80
N GLN A 81 14.76 -28.51 -1.48
CA GLN A 81 15.97 -27.73 -1.20
C GLN A 81 15.84 -26.28 -1.70
N ALA A 82 15.20 -26.08 -2.85
CA ALA A 82 14.99 -24.73 -3.40
C ALA A 82 14.02 -23.90 -2.55
N ALA A 83 12.94 -24.51 -2.05
CA ALA A 83 11.97 -23.84 -1.19
C ALA A 83 12.58 -23.41 0.15
N THR A 84 13.39 -24.28 0.77
CA THR A 84 14.04 -23.99 2.07
C THR A 84 15.14 -22.93 1.96
N ASP A 85 15.86 -22.87 0.84
CA ASP A 85 16.89 -21.84 0.61
C ASP A 85 16.31 -20.43 0.41
N VAL A 86 15.15 -20.33 -0.26
CA VAL A 86 14.46 -19.05 -0.43
C VAL A 86 13.97 -18.54 0.92
N LEU A 87 13.33 -19.40 1.71
CA LEU A 87 12.82 -19.05 3.04
C LEU A 87 13.94 -18.62 4.01
N ARG A 88 15.12 -19.28 3.95
CA ARG A 88 16.29 -18.87 4.74
C ARG A 88 16.86 -17.52 4.32
N ARG A 89 16.82 -17.18 3.02
CA ARG A 89 17.33 -15.90 2.52
C ARG A 89 16.39 -14.76 2.85
N THR A 90 15.09 -14.95 2.73
CA THR A 90 14.10 -13.94 3.14
C THR A 90 14.15 -13.70 4.65
N LEU A 91 14.29 -14.77 5.46
CA LEU A 91 14.49 -14.64 6.90
C LEU A 91 15.81 -13.97 7.30
N ARG A 92 16.87 -14.07 6.48
CA ARG A 92 18.15 -13.37 6.71
C ARG A 92 18.15 -11.91 6.26
N LEU A 93 17.23 -11.51 5.40
CA LEU A 93 17.08 -10.13 4.92
C LEU A 93 16.06 -9.32 5.76
N LEU A 94 15.38 -9.96 6.72
CA LEU A 94 14.72 -9.26 7.81
C LEU A 94 15.76 -8.91 8.89
N PRO A 95 16.23 -7.66 8.99
CA PRO A 95 16.97 -7.22 10.17
C PRO A 95 16.05 -7.39 11.38
N GLY A 96 16.53 -8.14 12.37
CA GLY A 96 15.89 -8.26 13.66
C GLY A 96 15.69 -6.87 14.28
N ARG A 97 14.47 -6.67 14.79
CA ARG A 97 14.27 -5.94 16.04
C ARG A 97 14.92 -6.72 17.19
#